data_AF-A0A7U4TJQ3-F1
#
_entry.id   AF-A0A7U4TJQ3-F1
#
_cell.length_a   1.000
_cell.length_b   1.000
_cell.length_c   1.000
_cell.angle_alpha   90.00
_cell.angle_beta   90.00
_cell.angle_gamma   90.00
#
_symmetry.space_group_name_H-M   'P 1'
#
loop_
_entity.id
_entity.type
_entity.pdbx_description
1 polymer ?
#
loop_
_entity_poly.entity_id
_entity_poly.type
_entity_poly.pdbx_seq_one_letter_code
_entity_poly.pdbx_strand_id
1 'polypeptide(L)'
;MKFFKLTALALASTLALAGCGSDSGKTTVSNNNGSAIPPKPPVDNSLSELEQAKSIINTAKQFILDNKAIEDAYEGASEILTERQEQRISATFDVPTGIFYYMEENNLARLTSADIIALANNASFKSALGDTTINPSSDFIATLSTDGQFKLSGTTLLTTTEYDYKYNSQTMNYEKTVVSKDAFTNIYKGYINALSSNTSTNNFKGSFGFNSINIGSGAEAVIFSSTSQGATVNAQFSDKVLVNDEFDLNDVNREGITLQKAVIKLGNVKLKANDSTIEARDLEMAFLDMSRKLADGTLVVRTLPSTIKLTGQLVKEKPATDVTISLNAVANEADIKNVIRVTQDGNIEEAAGKFVGIEIVMSLKGTVARKNANSTSTSTIPLDIQANLKRMSRDVIELQGLNASVDGKKLYVTGKTILDTEYNVSCKCTQLNITQNNAAVNLKFDVDNKFIIQNVKTGKFADITVNGKVFGKLLQNNGTVSAKFKDNSFIPLG
;
A
#
# COMPACT_ATOMS: atom_id res chain seq x y z
N MET A 1 2.19 12.12 -18.69
CA MET A 1 1.55 12.51 -17.41
C MET A 1 0.86 11.38 -16.61
N LYS A 2 -0.03 10.54 -17.18
CA LYS A 2 -0.85 9.52 -16.43
C LYS A 2 -0.03 8.62 -15.48
N PHE A 3 1.17 8.21 -15.89
CA PHE A 3 2.07 7.37 -15.08
C PHE A 3 2.57 8.04 -13.79
N PHE A 4 2.65 9.38 -13.78
CA PHE A 4 3.02 10.17 -12.60
C PHE A 4 1.90 10.18 -11.57
N LYS A 5 0.64 10.19 -12.03
CA LYS A 5 -0.51 9.90 -11.16
C LYS A 5 -0.50 8.45 -10.67
N LEU A 6 0.12 7.49 -11.37
CA LEU A 6 0.32 6.12 -10.87
C LEU A 6 1.48 5.96 -9.88
N THR A 7 2.55 6.75 -9.93
CA THR A 7 3.56 6.79 -8.86
C THR A 7 3.11 7.62 -7.66
N ALA A 8 2.37 8.71 -7.90
CA ALA A 8 1.67 9.43 -6.84
C ALA A 8 0.55 8.58 -6.23
N LEU A 9 -0.16 7.74 -7.00
CA LEU A 9 -1.10 6.74 -6.48
C LEU A 9 -0.38 5.52 -5.89
N ALA A 10 0.83 5.14 -6.29
CA ALA A 10 1.58 4.10 -5.59
C ALA A 10 2.08 4.60 -4.22
N LEU A 11 2.53 5.85 -4.15
CA LEU A 11 2.87 6.52 -2.90
C LEU A 11 1.62 6.77 -2.06
N ALA A 12 0.53 7.27 -2.65
CA ALA A 12 -0.75 7.49 -1.99
C ALA A 12 -1.55 6.22 -1.73
N SER A 13 -1.24 5.08 -2.36
CA SER A 13 -1.69 3.74 -1.92
C SER A 13 -0.79 3.18 -0.85
N THR A 14 0.48 3.58 -0.77
CA THR A 14 1.32 3.29 0.41
C THR A 14 0.88 4.14 1.62
N LEU A 15 0.39 5.36 1.39
CA LEU A 15 -0.20 6.24 2.41
C LEU A 15 -1.67 5.90 2.70
N ALA A 16 -2.46 5.44 1.71
CA ALA A 16 -3.82 4.95 1.94
C ALA A 16 -3.85 3.50 2.47
N LEU A 17 -2.82 2.69 2.28
CA LEU A 17 -2.61 1.49 3.12
C LEU A 17 -2.00 1.83 4.51
N ALA A 18 -1.76 3.11 4.78
CA ALA A 18 -1.52 3.68 6.10
C ALA A 18 -2.63 4.66 6.54
N GLY A 19 -3.77 4.69 5.83
CA GLY A 19 -4.83 5.70 5.97
C GLY A 19 -6.26 5.19 5.75
N CYS A 20 -6.43 4.04 5.12
CA CYS A 20 -7.55 3.15 5.40
C CYS A 20 -7.39 2.66 6.84
N GLY A 21 -8.47 2.69 7.63
CA GLY A 21 -8.50 1.94 8.88
C GLY A 21 -8.27 0.45 8.62
N SER A 22 -7.58 -0.22 9.54
CA SER A 22 -7.05 -1.59 9.48
C SER A 22 -5.77 -1.84 8.63
N ASP A 23 -4.86 -2.63 9.21
CA ASP A 23 -3.82 -3.48 8.59
C ASP A 23 -2.46 -2.89 8.10
N SER A 24 -2.00 -1.78 8.71
CA SER A 24 -0.69 -1.64 9.43
C SER A 24 0.67 -2.19 8.86
N GLY A 25 1.72 -1.38 8.53
CA GLY A 25 3.10 -1.93 8.33
C GLY A 25 4.38 -1.06 8.03
N LYS A 26 5.64 -1.47 7.62
CA LYS A 26 6.45 -2.60 6.93
C LYS A 26 7.75 -3.17 7.60
N THR A 27 8.06 -4.48 7.55
CA THR A 27 9.37 -5.11 7.97
C THR A 27 10.28 -5.39 6.80
N THR A 28 11.59 -5.34 7.07
CA THR A 28 12.62 -5.44 6.04
C THR A 28 13.41 -6.74 6.12
N VAL A 29 13.85 -7.15 4.94
CA VAL A 29 14.61 -8.32 4.55
C VAL A 29 15.41 -9.02 5.67
N SER A 30 15.05 -10.28 5.92
CA SER A 30 16.01 -11.36 5.73
C SER A 30 15.72 -12.02 4.37
N ASN A 31 16.76 -12.43 3.65
CA ASN A 31 16.59 -13.10 2.36
C ASN A 31 16.08 -14.53 2.60
N ASN A 32 14.84 -14.82 2.19
CA ASN A 32 14.38 -16.19 1.99
C ASN A 32 13.25 -16.27 0.96
N ASN A 33 13.24 -17.33 0.18
CA ASN A 33 12.14 -17.68 -0.71
C ASN A 33 11.01 -18.35 0.09
N GLY A 34 9.75 -18.04 -0.24
CA GLY A 34 8.54 -18.61 0.37
C GLY A 34 7.52 -17.53 0.73
N SER A 35 6.21 -17.67 0.51
CA SER A 35 5.40 -18.87 0.21
C SER A 35 5.51 -20.00 1.24
N ALA A 36 6.13 -19.72 2.38
CA ALA A 36 6.06 -20.58 3.55
C ALA A 36 4.78 -20.22 4.34
N ILE A 37 3.87 -21.18 4.47
CA ILE A 37 2.77 -21.12 5.44
C ILE A 37 3.40 -21.01 6.84
N PRO A 38 2.98 -20.07 7.71
CA PRO A 38 3.60 -19.88 9.01
C PRO A 38 3.45 -21.17 9.84
N PRO A 39 4.54 -21.73 10.39
CA PRO A 39 4.49 -23.03 11.06
C PRO A 39 3.66 -22.96 12.34
N LYS A 40 2.91 -24.03 12.63
CA LYS A 40 2.18 -24.15 13.91
C LYS A 40 3.18 -24.03 15.07
N PRO A 41 2.92 -23.21 16.10
CA PRO A 41 3.79 -23.08 17.27
C PRO A 41 4.04 -24.41 17.98
N PRO A 42 5.21 -24.58 18.62
CA PRO A 42 5.49 -25.74 19.48
C PRO A 42 4.53 -25.77 20.67
N VAL A 43 4.32 -26.96 21.22
CA VAL A 43 3.42 -27.18 22.35
C VAL A 43 4.18 -27.08 23.65
N ASP A 44 3.84 -26.09 24.48
CA ASP A 44 4.22 -26.11 25.90
C ASP A 44 3.33 -27.12 26.66
N ASN A 45 3.97 -28.19 27.14
CA ASN A 45 3.37 -29.28 27.90
C ASN A 45 3.52 -29.11 29.43
N SER A 46 4.09 -28.00 29.92
CA SER A 46 4.20 -27.74 31.37
C SER A 46 2.87 -27.33 32.01
N LEU A 47 1.97 -26.73 31.23
CA LEU A 47 0.64 -26.28 31.66
C LEU A 47 -0.38 -27.43 31.66
N SER A 48 -1.24 -27.50 32.68
CA SER A 48 -2.34 -28.48 32.73
C SER A 48 -3.39 -28.25 31.62
N GLU A 49 -4.20 -29.27 31.30
CA GLU A 49 -5.23 -29.15 30.26
C GLU A 49 -6.23 -28.00 30.53
N LEU A 50 -6.54 -27.69 31.80
CA LEU A 50 -7.40 -26.57 32.16
C LEU A 50 -6.70 -25.21 32.00
N GLU A 51 -5.40 -25.12 32.31
CA GLU A 51 -4.62 -23.89 32.12
C GLU A 51 -4.36 -23.60 30.65
N GLN A 52 -4.13 -24.62 29.82
CA GLN A 52 -4.06 -24.45 28.37
C GLN A 52 -5.38 -23.90 27.81
N ALA A 53 -6.52 -24.40 28.28
CA ALA A 53 -7.85 -23.90 27.90
C ALA A 53 -8.09 -22.43 28.33
N LYS A 54 -7.58 -22.01 29.49
CA LYS A 54 -7.66 -20.60 29.93
C LYS A 54 -6.67 -19.71 29.18
N SER A 55 -5.46 -20.22 28.91
CA SER A 55 -4.36 -19.47 28.30
C SER A 55 -4.68 -19.04 26.87
N ILE A 56 -5.32 -19.89 26.05
CA ILE A 56 -5.74 -19.51 24.68
C ILE A 56 -6.75 -18.36 24.69
N ILE A 57 -7.66 -18.33 25.66
CA ILE A 57 -8.66 -17.26 25.81
C ILE A 57 -8.03 -15.96 26.32
N ASN A 58 -7.13 -16.04 27.31
CA ASN A 58 -6.41 -14.85 27.78
C ASN A 58 -5.53 -14.24 26.69
N THR A 59 -4.87 -15.06 25.88
CA THR A 59 -4.01 -14.59 24.78
C THR A 59 -4.86 -13.95 23.66
N ALA A 60 -6.00 -14.54 23.31
CA ALA A 60 -6.95 -13.95 22.36
C ALA A 60 -7.56 -12.64 22.88
N LYS A 61 -7.83 -12.51 24.18
CA LYS A 61 -8.25 -11.24 24.79
C LYS A 61 -7.15 -10.18 24.72
N GLN A 62 -5.91 -10.57 25.03
CA GLN A 62 -4.78 -9.64 25.02
C GLN A 62 -4.50 -9.13 23.60
N PHE A 63 -4.58 -9.99 22.59
CA PHE A 63 -4.49 -9.60 21.17
C PHE A 63 -5.45 -8.47 20.79
N ILE A 64 -6.70 -8.52 21.26
CA ILE A 64 -7.72 -7.48 21.00
C ILE A 64 -7.39 -6.17 21.74
N LEU A 65 -6.84 -6.26 22.96
CA LEU A 65 -6.39 -5.10 23.74
C LEU A 65 -5.09 -4.47 23.21
N ASP A 66 -4.24 -5.27 22.57
CA ASP A 66 -3.06 -4.80 21.86
C ASP A 66 -3.47 -4.09 20.56
N ASN A 67 -4.44 -4.63 19.82
CA ASN A 67 -4.94 -4.05 18.57
C ASN A 67 -5.38 -2.58 18.71
N LYS A 68 -6.11 -2.19 19.77
CA LYS A 68 -6.50 -0.77 19.92
C LYS A 68 -5.28 0.16 20.09
N ALA A 69 -4.22 -0.30 20.74
CA ALA A 69 -3.00 0.50 20.85
C ALA A 69 -2.18 0.52 19.54
N ILE A 70 -2.34 -0.46 18.65
CA ILE A 70 -1.83 -0.40 17.27
C ILE A 70 -2.63 0.66 16.48
N GLU A 71 -3.97 0.63 16.56
CA GLU A 71 -4.84 1.64 15.94
C GLU A 71 -4.48 3.05 16.42
N ASP A 72 -4.34 3.28 17.73
CA ASP A 72 -3.96 4.59 18.31
C ASP A 72 -2.62 5.13 17.77
N ALA A 73 -1.67 4.24 17.44
CA ALA A 73 -0.38 4.63 16.87
C ALA A 73 -0.45 4.96 15.37
N TYR A 74 -1.44 4.40 14.66
CA TYR A 74 -1.70 4.65 13.24
C TYR A 74 -2.71 5.78 12.99
N GLU A 75 -3.60 6.10 13.94
CA GLU A 75 -4.55 7.22 13.84
C GLU A 75 -3.79 8.56 13.69
N GLY A 76 -2.63 8.69 14.36
CA GLY A 76 -1.67 9.78 14.17
C GLY A 76 -0.61 9.55 13.07
N ALA A 77 -0.85 8.70 12.07
CA ALA A 77 0.06 8.53 10.92
C ALA A 77 -0.21 9.56 9.81
N SER A 78 -1.44 10.08 9.71
CA SER A 78 -1.76 11.25 8.88
C SER A 78 -1.02 12.51 9.33
N GLU A 79 -0.83 12.68 10.65
CA GLU A 79 -0.11 13.81 11.27
C GLU A 79 1.42 13.79 11.07
N ILE A 80 1.98 12.86 10.29
CA ILE A 80 3.42 12.81 10.01
C ILE A 80 3.91 14.03 9.22
N LEU A 81 3.01 14.65 8.44
CA LEU A 81 3.23 15.90 7.72
C LEU A 81 2.28 16.98 8.23
N THR A 82 2.76 18.22 8.29
CA THR A 82 1.85 19.38 8.38
C THR A 82 1.26 19.67 7.00
N GLU A 83 0.07 20.27 6.93
CA GLU A 83 -0.53 20.75 5.68
C GLU A 83 0.46 21.58 4.83
N ARG A 84 1.25 22.43 5.50
CA ARG A 84 2.33 23.21 4.88
C ARG A 84 3.43 22.33 4.28
N GLN A 85 3.85 21.27 4.98
CA GLN A 85 4.80 20.29 4.45
C GLN A 85 4.20 19.55 3.23
N GLU A 86 2.92 19.20 3.23
CA GLU A 86 2.24 18.58 2.07
C GLU A 86 2.18 19.52 0.85
N GLN A 87 1.78 20.77 1.04
CA GLN A 87 1.78 21.81 -0.01
C GLN A 87 3.19 22.00 -0.61
N ARG A 88 4.23 22.03 0.24
CA ARG A 88 5.64 22.08 -0.20
C ARG A 88 6.05 20.86 -0.99
N ILE A 89 5.57 19.66 -0.64
CA ILE A 89 5.84 18.41 -1.36
C ILE A 89 5.25 18.46 -2.77
N SER A 90 4.00 18.91 -2.95
CA SER A 90 3.41 19.04 -4.30
C SER A 90 4.26 19.95 -5.18
N ALA A 91 4.45 21.21 -4.77
CA ALA A 91 5.23 22.19 -5.54
C ALA A 91 6.67 21.72 -5.83
N THR A 92 7.25 20.88 -4.97
CA THR A 92 8.57 20.26 -5.18
C THR A 92 8.60 19.28 -6.36
N PHE A 93 7.53 18.53 -6.60
CA PHE A 93 7.41 17.56 -7.70
C PHE A 93 6.72 18.15 -8.95
N ASP A 94 5.95 19.22 -8.79
CA ASP A 94 5.34 19.97 -9.88
C ASP A 94 6.37 20.82 -10.65
N VAL A 95 7.29 21.51 -9.96
CA VAL A 95 8.34 22.35 -10.59
C VAL A 95 9.20 21.61 -11.63
N PRO A 96 9.77 20.42 -11.35
CA PRO A 96 10.51 19.65 -12.37
C PRO A 96 9.66 19.29 -13.60
N THR A 97 8.36 19.08 -13.40
CA THR A 97 7.40 18.74 -14.47
C THR A 97 7.10 19.95 -15.35
N GLY A 98 6.91 21.14 -14.76
CA GLY A 98 6.77 22.40 -15.50
C GLY A 98 8.02 22.77 -16.30
N ILE A 99 9.21 22.57 -15.72
CA ILE A 99 10.48 22.80 -16.43
C ILE A 99 10.64 21.80 -17.59
N PHE A 100 10.28 20.53 -17.40
CA PHE A 100 10.30 19.52 -18.47
C PHE A 100 9.43 19.95 -19.66
N TYR A 101 8.14 20.26 -19.44
CA TYR A 101 7.24 20.64 -20.53
C TYR A 101 7.70 21.91 -21.25
N TYR A 102 8.15 22.94 -20.53
CA TYR A 102 8.70 24.14 -21.16
C TYR A 102 9.95 23.85 -22.02
N MET A 103 10.84 22.96 -21.54
CA MET A 103 12.02 22.55 -22.30
C MET A 103 11.66 21.74 -23.55
N GLU A 104 10.63 20.90 -23.49
CA GLU A 104 10.14 20.11 -24.62
C GLU A 104 9.48 21.00 -25.69
N GLU A 105 8.50 21.83 -25.32
CA GLU A 105 7.81 22.78 -26.23
C GLU A 105 8.79 23.71 -26.97
N ASN A 106 9.85 24.15 -26.29
CA ASN A 106 10.83 25.11 -26.82
C ASN A 106 12.10 24.43 -27.37
N ASN A 107 12.14 23.09 -27.45
CA ASN A 107 13.26 22.30 -27.97
C ASN A 107 14.61 22.59 -27.28
N LEU A 108 14.59 22.84 -25.96
CA LEU A 108 15.73 23.23 -25.15
C LEU A 108 16.39 22.02 -24.47
N ALA A 109 17.59 21.64 -24.91
CA ALA A 109 18.33 20.53 -24.30
C ALA A 109 18.87 20.82 -22.88
N ARG A 110 18.95 22.09 -22.46
CA ARG A 110 19.52 22.51 -21.17
C ARG A 110 18.95 23.85 -20.71
N LEU A 111 18.76 23.98 -19.39
CA LEU A 111 18.57 25.26 -18.70
C LEU A 111 19.51 25.32 -17.47
N THR A 112 20.21 26.43 -17.31
CA THR A 112 20.99 26.78 -16.11
C THR A 112 20.26 27.82 -15.27
N SER A 113 20.76 28.11 -14.07
CA SER A 113 20.22 29.18 -13.23
C SER A 113 20.11 30.54 -13.92
N ALA A 114 21.11 30.92 -14.73
CA ALA A 114 21.08 32.17 -15.48
C ALA A 114 19.95 32.21 -16.52
N ASP A 115 19.71 31.10 -17.21
CA ASP A 115 18.62 30.99 -18.21
C ASP A 115 17.25 31.10 -17.53
N ILE A 116 17.06 30.39 -16.42
CA ILE A 116 15.83 30.44 -15.61
C ILE A 116 15.58 31.85 -15.06
N ILE A 117 16.62 32.57 -14.62
CA ILE A 117 16.52 33.97 -14.18
C ILE A 117 16.13 34.89 -15.34
N ALA A 118 16.66 34.70 -16.54
CA ALA A 118 16.24 35.43 -17.73
C ALA A 118 14.77 35.12 -18.12
N LEU A 119 14.31 33.89 -17.89
CA LEU A 119 12.93 33.45 -18.11
C LEU A 119 11.95 33.92 -17.03
N ALA A 120 12.39 34.60 -15.95
CA ALA A 120 11.52 35.06 -14.86
C ALA A 120 10.41 36.05 -15.28
N ASN A 121 10.40 36.54 -16.53
CA ASN A 121 9.29 37.29 -17.12
C ASN A 121 8.69 36.69 -18.40
N ASN A 122 9.10 35.50 -18.82
CA ASN A 122 8.50 34.77 -19.95
C ASN A 122 7.10 34.24 -19.55
N ALA A 123 6.08 34.52 -20.37
CA ALA A 123 4.70 34.15 -20.07
C ALA A 123 4.45 32.63 -20.12
N SER A 124 5.01 31.94 -21.11
CA SER A 124 4.89 30.47 -21.24
C SER A 124 5.61 29.76 -20.09
N PHE A 125 6.80 30.23 -19.69
CA PHE A 125 7.53 29.68 -18.55
C PHE A 125 6.77 29.87 -17.23
N LYS A 126 6.15 31.04 -17.01
CA LYS A 126 5.23 31.25 -15.89
C LYS A 126 4.02 30.32 -15.94
N SER A 127 3.41 30.15 -17.12
CA SER A 127 2.28 29.24 -17.30
C SER A 127 2.62 27.77 -16.99
N ALA A 128 3.85 27.34 -17.33
CA ALA A 128 4.33 25.98 -17.05
C ALA A 128 4.63 25.73 -15.55
N LEU A 129 4.94 26.78 -14.78
CA LEU A 129 5.17 26.70 -13.32
C LEU A 129 3.93 27.05 -12.47
N GLY A 130 2.85 27.54 -13.11
CA GLY A 130 1.63 27.98 -12.43
C GLY A 130 1.88 29.13 -11.44
N ASP A 131 1.24 29.07 -10.28
CA ASP A 131 1.40 30.07 -9.21
C ASP A 131 2.68 29.86 -8.35
N THR A 132 3.69 29.13 -8.87
CA THR A 132 5.01 28.93 -8.25
C THR A 132 6.11 29.73 -8.96
N THR A 133 6.81 30.59 -8.23
CA THR A 133 8.06 31.24 -8.70
C THR A 133 9.28 30.48 -8.22
N ILE A 134 10.31 30.36 -9.06
CA ILE A 134 11.57 29.67 -8.71
C ILE A 134 12.77 30.64 -8.84
N ASN A 135 13.68 30.61 -7.87
CA ASN A 135 14.90 31.41 -7.86
C ASN A 135 16.13 30.49 -7.64
N PRO A 136 16.77 30.01 -8.72
CA PRO A 136 17.83 29.00 -8.65
C PRO A 136 19.19 29.55 -8.20
N SER A 137 19.96 28.71 -7.51
CA SER A 137 21.36 28.94 -7.16
C SER A 137 22.30 28.54 -8.30
N SER A 138 23.58 28.89 -8.22
CA SER A 138 24.57 28.66 -9.30
C SER A 138 24.86 27.18 -9.61
N ASP A 139 24.46 26.25 -8.74
CA ASP A 139 24.54 24.80 -8.94
C ASP A 139 23.35 24.21 -9.72
N PHE A 140 22.31 25.01 -9.98
CA PHE A 140 21.07 24.56 -10.63
C PHE A 140 21.26 24.28 -12.12
N ILE A 141 20.88 23.08 -12.54
CA ILE A 141 20.90 22.62 -13.93
C ILE A 141 19.73 21.67 -14.19
N ALA A 142 18.97 21.95 -15.24
CA ALA A 142 18.06 21.02 -15.89
C ALA A 142 18.62 20.63 -17.27
N THR A 143 18.47 19.36 -17.67
CA THR A 143 18.78 18.91 -19.04
C THR A 143 17.72 17.96 -19.57
N LEU A 144 17.36 18.12 -20.83
CA LEU A 144 16.50 17.22 -21.58
C LEU A 144 17.32 16.60 -22.72
N SER A 145 17.37 15.28 -22.77
CA SER A 145 18.01 14.55 -23.87
C SER A 145 17.07 14.39 -25.07
N THR A 146 17.64 14.13 -26.25
CA THR A 146 16.90 13.75 -27.47
C THR A 146 15.92 12.60 -27.24
N ASP A 147 16.25 11.72 -26.31
CA ASP A 147 15.54 10.48 -26.05
C ASP A 147 14.41 10.67 -25.01
N GLY A 148 14.09 11.90 -24.62
CA GLY A 148 13.03 12.24 -23.67
C GLY A 148 13.46 12.19 -22.19
N GLN A 149 14.63 11.64 -21.86
CA GLN A 149 15.14 11.63 -20.49
C GLN A 149 15.47 13.06 -20.02
N PHE A 150 14.76 13.50 -18.99
CA PHE A 150 14.97 14.73 -18.23
C PHE A 150 15.79 14.48 -16.97
N LYS A 151 16.63 15.45 -16.60
CA LYS A 151 17.44 15.45 -15.36
C LYS A 151 17.39 16.82 -14.71
N LEU A 152 17.37 16.82 -13.37
CA LEU A 152 17.46 18.03 -12.56
C LEU A 152 18.43 17.83 -11.38
N SER A 153 19.27 18.83 -11.13
CA SER A 153 20.08 18.89 -9.92
C SER A 153 20.42 20.32 -9.52
N GLY A 154 20.74 20.50 -8.24
CA GLY A 154 21.13 21.78 -7.65
C GLY A 154 20.04 22.39 -6.79
N THR A 155 20.25 23.64 -6.38
CA THR A 155 19.51 24.31 -5.31
C THR A 155 18.62 25.43 -5.88
N THR A 156 17.42 25.58 -5.36
CA THR A 156 16.50 26.68 -5.72
C THR A 156 15.64 27.11 -4.55
N LEU A 157 15.38 28.41 -4.43
CA LEU A 157 14.33 28.92 -3.56
C LEU A 157 13.00 28.89 -4.33
N LEU A 158 12.05 28.08 -3.87
CA LEU A 158 10.67 28.14 -4.35
C LEU A 158 9.91 29.24 -3.60
N THR A 159 8.92 29.82 -4.27
CA THR A 159 7.94 30.72 -3.67
C THR A 159 6.57 30.43 -4.26
N THR A 160 5.71 29.79 -3.47
CA THR A 160 4.33 29.46 -3.83
C THR A 160 3.39 30.57 -3.37
N THR A 161 2.36 30.89 -4.16
CA THR A 161 1.32 31.86 -3.78
C THR A 161 -0.05 31.25 -4.03
N GLU A 162 -0.91 31.26 -3.02
CA GLU A 162 -2.27 30.73 -3.10
C GLU A 162 -3.28 31.86 -3.31
N TYR A 163 -4.26 31.65 -4.19
CA TYR A 163 -5.23 32.66 -4.58
C TYR A 163 -6.66 32.18 -4.36
N ASP A 164 -7.45 32.99 -3.66
CA ASP A 164 -8.92 32.91 -3.62
C ASP A 164 -9.52 33.99 -4.54
N TYR A 165 -10.72 33.73 -5.03
CA TYR A 165 -11.45 34.63 -5.92
C TYR A 165 -12.60 35.27 -5.15
N LYS A 166 -12.42 36.54 -4.75
CA LYS A 166 -13.43 37.29 -4.00
C LYS A 166 -14.19 38.23 -4.93
N TYR A 167 -15.51 38.21 -4.85
CA TYR A 167 -16.35 39.12 -5.62
C TYR A 167 -16.18 40.56 -5.12
N ASN A 168 -15.54 41.40 -5.93
CA ASN A 168 -15.44 42.82 -5.68
C ASN A 168 -16.70 43.51 -6.24
N SER A 169 -17.54 44.03 -5.35
CA SER A 169 -18.79 44.70 -5.70
C SER A 169 -18.61 46.07 -6.37
N GLN A 170 -17.40 46.64 -6.34
CA GLN A 170 -17.09 47.92 -7.01
C GLN A 170 -16.70 47.73 -8.47
N THR A 171 -16.02 46.62 -8.81
CA THR A 171 -15.64 46.25 -10.18
C THR A 171 -16.59 45.23 -10.82
N MET A 172 -17.56 44.72 -10.05
CA MET A 172 -18.51 43.67 -10.41
C MET A 172 -17.87 42.36 -10.92
N ASN A 173 -16.65 42.06 -10.47
CA ASN A 173 -15.86 40.93 -10.92
C ASN A 173 -15.27 40.13 -9.74
N TYR A 174 -14.89 38.89 -10.00
CA TYR A 174 -14.15 38.05 -9.06
C TYR A 174 -12.65 38.32 -9.18
N GLU A 175 -12.03 38.83 -8.13
CA GLU A 175 -10.63 39.26 -8.13
C GLU A 175 -9.73 38.31 -7.33
N LYS A 176 -8.56 37.96 -7.91
CA LYS A 176 -7.53 37.14 -7.25
C LYS A 176 -7.01 37.86 -6.01
N THR A 177 -7.33 37.34 -4.83
CA THR A 177 -6.80 37.76 -3.52
C THR A 177 -5.79 36.73 -3.05
N VAL A 178 -4.59 37.14 -2.64
CA VAL A 178 -3.61 36.23 -2.02
C VAL A 178 -4.13 35.77 -0.65
N VAL A 179 -4.21 34.46 -0.45
CA VAL A 179 -4.61 33.84 0.84
C VAL A 179 -3.38 33.44 1.64
N SER A 180 -2.50 32.66 1.01
CA SER A 180 -1.26 32.21 1.61
C SER A 180 -0.08 32.46 0.66
N LYS A 181 1.12 32.52 1.24
CA LYS A 181 2.37 32.60 0.50
C LYS A 181 3.47 31.94 1.31
N ASP A 182 4.19 31.01 0.71
CA ASP A 182 5.32 30.34 1.34
C ASP A 182 6.58 30.49 0.50
N ALA A 183 7.75 30.41 1.14
CA ALA A 183 9.04 30.44 0.51
C ALA A 183 9.99 29.45 1.19
N PHE A 184 10.58 28.54 0.43
CA PHE A 184 11.36 27.42 0.95
C PHE A 184 12.40 26.93 -0.06
N THR A 185 13.56 26.52 0.45
CA THR A 185 14.66 26.03 -0.38
C THR A 185 14.47 24.56 -0.72
N ASN A 186 14.61 24.21 -1.99
CA ASN A 186 14.72 22.84 -2.47
C ASN A 186 16.15 22.54 -2.95
N ILE A 187 16.64 21.34 -2.65
CA ILE A 187 17.92 20.82 -3.16
C ILE A 187 17.63 19.49 -3.86
N TYR A 188 17.73 19.46 -5.18
CA TYR A 188 17.53 18.26 -6.00
C TYR A 188 18.87 17.56 -6.22
N LYS A 189 18.99 16.28 -5.85
CA LYS A 189 20.22 15.49 -6.03
C LYS A 189 20.01 14.32 -7.00
N GLY A 190 20.33 14.57 -8.27
CA GLY A 190 20.22 13.59 -9.35
C GLY A 190 18.79 13.12 -9.55
N TYR A 191 17.86 14.08 -9.69
CA TYR A 191 16.51 13.82 -10.12
C TYR A 191 16.50 13.39 -11.59
N ILE A 192 15.74 12.35 -11.91
CA ILE A 192 15.55 11.80 -13.25
C ILE A 192 14.05 11.62 -13.49
N ASN A 193 13.59 12.05 -14.66
CA ASN A 193 12.36 11.54 -15.28
C ASN A 193 12.72 11.00 -16.66
N ALA A 194 12.54 9.70 -16.83
CA ALA A 194 12.70 8.97 -18.09
C ALA A 194 11.59 7.92 -18.18
N LEU A 195 10.35 8.33 -17.90
CA LEU A 195 9.15 7.50 -18.13
C LEU A 195 8.62 7.61 -19.57
N SER A 196 9.15 8.56 -20.34
CA SER A 196 9.00 8.67 -21.78
C SER A 196 10.29 8.25 -22.51
N SER A 197 10.16 7.84 -23.77
CA SER A 197 11.27 7.69 -24.71
C SER A 197 10.85 7.95 -26.16
N ASN A 198 11.69 8.69 -26.89
CA ASN A 198 11.52 8.94 -28.32
C ASN A 198 12.02 7.77 -29.21
N THR A 199 12.39 6.62 -28.63
CA THR A 199 12.78 5.41 -29.36
C THR A 199 11.64 4.38 -29.39
N SER A 200 11.24 3.95 -30.59
CA SER A 200 10.28 2.86 -30.76
C SER A 200 10.95 1.48 -30.53
N THR A 201 10.47 0.74 -29.52
CA THR A 201 11.09 -0.51 -29.03
C THR A 201 10.02 -1.50 -28.56
N ASN A 202 10.29 -2.81 -28.70
CA ASN A 202 9.45 -3.86 -28.12
C ASN A 202 9.81 -4.17 -26.65
N ASN A 203 10.93 -3.61 -26.16
CA ASN A 203 11.38 -3.69 -24.78
C ASN A 203 11.64 -2.26 -24.29
N PHE A 204 10.65 -1.69 -23.61
CA PHE A 204 10.74 -0.36 -22.99
C PHE A 204 11.33 -0.48 -21.57
N LYS A 205 12.24 0.44 -21.24
CA LYS A 205 12.78 0.60 -19.89
C LYS A 205 12.78 2.06 -19.48
N GLY A 206 11.86 2.43 -18.59
CA GLY A 206 11.77 3.76 -18.01
C GLY A 206 12.31 3.82 -16.57
N SER A 207 12.60 5.03 -16.11
CA SER A 207 12.95 5.31 -14.70
C SER A 207 12.47 6.67 -14.23
N PHE A 208 12.19 6.79 -12.93
CA PHE A 208 11.76 8.04 -12.31
C PHE A 208 12.17 8.11 -10.84
N GLY A 209 12.81 9.20 -10.43
CA GLY A 209 13.09 9.46 -9.02
C GLY A 209 14.33 10.30 -8.82
N PHE A 210 15.06 10.05 -7.74
CA PHE A 210 16.10 10.93 -7.22
C PHE A 210 17.04 10.15 -6.28
N ASN A 211 18.27 10.61 -6.07
CA ASN A 211 19.08 10.11 -4.95
C ASN A 211 18.63 10.78 -3.63
N SER A 212 18.32 12.07 -3.68
CA SER A 212 17.78 12.86 -2.56
C SER A 212 17.03 14.09 -3.08
N ILE A 213 16.00 14.52 -2.34
CA ILE A 213 15.44 15.86 -2.43
C ILE A 213 15.26 16.38 -1.00
N ASN A 214 15.88 17.52 -0.69
CA ASN A 214 15.66 18.21 0.59
C ASN A 214 14.72 19.39 0.33
N ILE A 215 13.70 19.54 1.17
CA ILE A 215 12.66 20.56 1.09
C ILE A 215 12.64 21.34 2.40
N GLY A 216 12.79 22.66 2.35
CA GLY A 216 12.80 23.52 3.53
C GLY A 216 14.01 23.32 4.45
N SER A 217 13.85 23.70 5.72
CA SER A 217 14.89 23.63 6.74
C SER A 217 14.30 23.70 8.16
N GLY A 218 15.08 23.30 9.17
CA GLY A 218 14.65 23.30 10.56
C GLY A 218 13.54 22.29 10.84
N ALA A 219 12.51 22.70 11.59
CA ALA A 219 11.33 21.86 11.87
C ALA A 219 10.48 21.61 10.61
N GLU A 220 10.42 22.58 9.70
CA GLU A 220 9.65 22.51 8.44
C GLU A 220 10.40 21.75 7.32
N ALA A 221 11.34 20.88 7.68
CA ALA A 221 12.18 20.15 6.74
C ALA A 221 11.57 18.78 6.38
N VAL A 222 11.40 18.53 5.08
CA VAL A 222 11.09 17.21 4.53
C VAL A 222 12.26 16.74 3.68
N ILE A 223 12.74 15.52 3.92
CA ILE A 223 13.85 14.91 3.19
C ILE A 223 13.36 13.64 2.52
N PHE A 224 13.35 13.62 1.20
CA PHE A 224 13.25 12.41 0.41
C PHE A 224 14.64 11.88 0.07
N SER A 225 14.81 10.57 0.07
CA SER A 225 16.04 9.89 -0.36
C SER A 225 15.74 8.53 -0.99
N SER A 226 16.60 8.06 -1.89
CA SER A 226 16.55 6.69 -2.39
C SER A 226 17.93 6.15 -2.70
N THR A 227 18.17 4.89 -2.33
CA THR A 227 19.40 4.16 -2.64
C THR A 227 19.44 3.59 -4.06
N SER A 228 18.36 3.70 -4.82
CA SER A 228 18.24 3.14 -6.18
C SER A 228 17.54 4.07 -7.18
N GLN A 229 17.52 5.38 -6.91
CA GLN A 229 16.91 6.40 -7.76
C GLN A 229 15.40 6.23 -8.01
N GLY A 230 14.69 5.61 -7.05
CA GLY A 230 13.23 5.52 -7.04
C GLY A 230 12.65 4.40 -7.90
N ALA A 231 11.81 4.77 -8.85
CA ALA A 231 11.01 3.88 -9.67
C ALA A 231 11.73 3.45 -10.96
N THR A 232 11.50 2.20 -11.36
CA THR A 232 11.85 1.66 -12.68
C THR A 232 10.62 0.99 -13.29
N VAL A 233 10.48 1.11 -14.60
CA VAL A 233 9.42 0.47 -15.38
C VAL A 233 10.10 -0.37 -16.45
N ASN A 234 9.76 -1.65 -16.54
CA ASN A 234 10.26 -2.53 -17.60
C ASN A 234 9.02 -3.14 -18.27
N ALA A 235 8.84 -2.91 -19.57
CA ALA A 235 7.66 -3.36 -20.31
C ALA A 235 8.06 -4.03 -21.62
N GLN A 236 7.50 -5.20 -21.87
CA GLN A 236 7.72 -6.04 -23.04
C GLN A 236 6.41 -6.12 -23.84
N PHE A 237 6.48 -5.74 -25.11
CA PHE A 237 5.37 -5.68 -26.04
C PHE A 237 5.55 -6.71 -27.16
N SER A 238 4.46 -7.11 -27.83
CA SER A 238 4.53 -8.09 -28.94
C SER A 238 5.18 -7.55 -30.21
N ASP A 239 5.23 -6.24 -30.38
CA ASP A 239 5.98 -5.52 -31.42
C ASP A 239 6.49 -4.18 -30.83
N LYS A 240 7.14 -3.34 -31.64
CA LYS A 240 7.72 -2.07 -31.20
C LYS A 240 6.65 -1.02 -30.92
N VAL A 241 6.79 -0.32 -29.80
CA VAL A 241 5.94 0.82 -29.42
C VAL A 241 6.80 2.03 -29.08
N LEU A 242 6.26 3.23 -29.32
CA LEU A 242 6.83 4.49 -28.88
C LEU A 242 6.16 4.89 -27.56
N VAL A 243 6.89 4.95 -26.46
CA VAL A 243 6.34 5.31 -25.14
C VAL A 243 6.65 6.78 -24.85
N ASN A 244 5.95 7.70 -25.51
CA ASN A 244 6.05 9.16 -25.28
C ASN A 244 4.84 9.66 -24.46
N ASP A 245 4.61 10.97 -24.38
CA ASP A 245 3.44 11.52 -23.65
C ASP A 245 2.10 11.40 -24.43
N GLU A 246 2.14 10.98 -25.69
CA GLU A 246 0.96 10.57 -26.49
C GLU A 246 0.58 9.09 -26.27
N PHE A 247 1.44 8.29 -25.62
CA PHE A 247 1.22 6.85 -25.42
C PHE A 247 -0.03 6.56 -24.58
N ASP A 248 -1.02 5.92 -25.19
CA ASP A 248 -2.09 5.21 -24.49
C ASP A 248 -2.11 3.73 -24.89
N LEU A 249 -2.09 2.87 -23.88
CA LEU A 249 -2.10 1.41 -24.04
C LEU A 249 -3.37 0.92 -24.76
N ASN A 250 -4.46 1.69 -24.74
CA ASN A 250 -5.69 1.35 -25.45
C ASN A 250 -5.62 1.66 -26.96
N ASP A 251 -4.77 2.58 -27.39
CA ASP A 251 -4.51 2.85 -28.81
C ASP A 251 -3.55 1.79 -29.38
N VAL A 252 -2.45 1.51 -28.66
CA VAL A 252 -1.51 0.41 -28.96
C VAL A 252 -2.22 -0.95 -29.08
N ASN A 253 -3.16 -1.24 -28.17
CA ASN A 253 -3.98 -2.46 -28.24
C ASN A 253 -5.00 -2.46 -29.40
N ARG A 254 -5.41 -1.29 -29.91
CA ARG A 254 -6.25 -1.17 -31.12
C ARG A 254 -5.46 -1.39 -32.41
N GLU A 255 -4.17 -1.07 -32.40
CA GLU A 255 -3.22 -1.43 -33.47
C GLU A 255 -2.84 -2.93 -33.46
N GLY A 256 -3.26 -3.68 -32.45
CA GLY A 256 -3.04 -5.12 -32.33
C GLY A 256 -1.75 -5.51 -31.60
N ILE A 257 -1.00 -4.53 -31.08
CA ILE A 257 0.19 -4.75 -30.27
C ILE A 257 -0.23 -4.96 -28.81
N THR A 258 0.27 -6.00 -28.16
CA THR A 258 -0.14 -6.39 -26.78
C THR A 258 1.01 -6.28 -25.79
N LEU A 259 0.71 -5.91 -24.54
CA LEU A 259 1.66 -5.91 -23.43
C LEU A 259 1.87 -7.35 -22.91
N GLN A 260 2.95 -8.00 -23.35
CA GLN A 260 3.29 -9.36 -22.92
C GLN A 260 3.62 -9.43 -21.42
N LYS A 261 4.24 -8.37 -20.89
CA LYS A 261 4.52 -8.15 -19.47
C LYS A 261 4.97 -6.71 -19.17
N ALA A 262 4.43 -6.07 -18.14
CA ALA A 262 5.05 -4.91 -17.49
C ALA A 262 5.42 -5.26 -16.04
N VAL A 263 6.51 -4.67 -15.55
CA VAL A 263 6.89 -4.68 -14.14
C VAL A 263 7.37 -3.28 -13.74
N ILE A 264 6.62 -2.66 -12.83
CA ILE A 264 6.96 -1.41 -12.15
C ILE A 264 7.60 -1.79 -10.82
N LYS A 265 8.79 -1.26 -10.50
CA LYS A 265 9.42 -1.42 -9.18
C LYS A 265 9.81 -0.09 -8.58
N LEU A 266 9.40 0.19 -7.35
CA LEU A 266 9.84 1.33 -6.56
C LEU A 266 10.87 0.85 -5.53
N GLY A 267 12.15 1.11 -5.80
CA GLY A 267 13.25 0.72 -4.94
C GLY A 267 13.52 1.77 -3.86
N ASN A 268 13.39 1.36 -2.60
CA ASN A 268 13.85 2.03 -1.38
C ASN A 268 13.76 3.57 -1.44
N VAL A 269 12.54 4.11 -1.33
CA VAL A 269 12.27 5.56 -1.22
C VAL A 269 11.88 5.88 0.22
N LYS A 270 12.65 6.75 0.86
CA LYS A 270 12.49 7.18 2.25
C LYS A 270 12.12 8.65 2.33
N LEU A 271 11.01 8.95 3.01
CA LEU A 271 10.64 10.27 3.51
C LEU A 271 11.05 10.37 4.99
N LYS A 272 11.70 11.46 5.36
CA LYS A 272 11.84 11.90 6.77
C LYS A 272 11.24 13.30 6.91
N ALA A 273 10.36 13.47 7.90
CA ALA A 273 9.78 14.73 8.30
C ALA A 273 9.53 14.70 9.81
N ASN A 274 9.63 15.85 10.49
CA ASN A 274 9.37 15.95 11.93
C ASN A 274 10.20 14.92 12.74
N ASP A 275 9.58 14.17 13.65
CA ASP A 275 10.18 13.08 14.43
C ASP A 275 10.10 11.70 13.73
N SER A 276 9.65 11.69 12.47
CA SER A 276 9.06 10.52 11.82
C SER A 276 9.77 10.16 10.51
N THR A 277 9.61 8.91 10.09
CA THR A 277 10.20 8.34 8.88
C THR A 277 9.23 7.35 8.25
N ILE A 278 8.90 7.58 6.99
CA ILE A 278 8.16 6.65 6.14
C ILE A 278 9.11 6.13 5.07
N GLU A 279 9.10 4.83 4.75
CA GLU A 279 9.97 4.29 3.71
C GLU A 279 9.33 3.17 2.89
N ALA A 280 9.16 3.33 1.58
CA ALA A 280 8.76 2.25 0.66
C ALA A 280 10.01 1.47 0.21
N ARG A 281 10.10 0.18 0.56
CA ARG A 281 11.12 -0.77 0.04
C ARG A 281 10.44 -1.82 -0.82
N ASP A 282 11.14 -2.36 -1.80
CA ASP A 282 10.76 -3.56 -2.57
C ASP A 282 9.33 -3.62 -3.14
N LEU A 283 8.71 -2.46 -3.41
CA LEU A 283 7.37 -2.39 -4.02
C LEU A 283 7.47 -2.79 -5.49
N GLU A 284 6.67 -3.77 -5.91
CA GLU A 284 6.64 -4.32 -7.26
C GLU A 284 5.20 -4.56 -7.70
N MET A 285 4.78 -3.91 -8.78
CA MET A 285 3.51 -4.19 -9.45
C MET A 285 3.80 -4.77 -10.83
N ALA A 286 3.20 -5.91 -11.16
CA ALA A 286 3.34 -6.53 -12.48
C ALA A 286 1.97 -6.69 -13.16
N PHE A 287 1.96 -6.47 -14.47
CA PHE A 287 0.77 -6.49 -15.32
C PHE A 287 1.05 -7.26 -16.62
N LEU A 288 -0.01 -7.77 -17.26
CA LEU A 288 0.05 -8.36 -18.59
C LEU A 288 -1.30 -8.25 -19.30
N ASP A 289 -1.30 -8.28 -20.62
CA ASP A 289 -2.52 -8.26 -21.43
C ASP A 289 -3.08 -9.67 -21.66
N MET A 290 -4.39 -9.79 -21.46
CA MET A 290 -5.21 -10.89 -21.94
C MET A 290 -5.98 -10.43 -23.18
N SER A 291 -5.93 -11.21 -24.26
CA SER A 291 -6.57 -10.85 -25.52
C SER A 291 -7.43 -11.97 -26.11
N ARG A 292 -8.42 -11.59 -26.91
CA ARG A 292 -9.25 -12.50 -27.72
C ARG A 292 -9.57 -11.85 -29.06
N LYS A 293 -9.47 -12.64 -30.13
CA LYS A 293 -10.05 -12.28 -31.42
C LYS A 293 -11.52 -12.72 -31.46
N LEU A 294 -12.40 -11.78 -31.80
CA LEU A 294 -13.83 -11.99 -31.95
C LEU A 294 -14.15 -12.57 -33.35
N ALA A 295 -15.41 -12.96 -33.56
CA ALA A 295 -15.85 -13.65 -34.79
C ALA A 295 -15.89 -12.76 -36.04
N ASP A 296 -16.02 -11.45 -35.86
CA ASP A 296 -15.84 -10.38 -36.86
C ASP A 296 -14.36 -10.09 -37.18
N GLY A 297 -13.44 -10.62 -36.38
CA GLY A 297 -12.01 -10.38 -36.47
C GLY A 297 -11.48 -9.29 -35.52
N THR A 298 -12.32 -8.61 -34.74
CA THR A 298 -11.92 -7.57 -33.79
C THR A 298 -11.05 -8.16 -32.67
N LEU A 299 -9.92 -7.51 -32.34
CA LEU A 299 -9.13 -7.88 -31.16
C LEU A 299 -9.64 -7.11 -29.94
N VAL A 300 -10.07 -7.82 -28.89
CA VAL A 300 -10.35 -7.21 -27.59
C VAL A 300 -9.23 -7.57 -26.63
N VAL A 301 -8.64 -6.56 -26.00
CA VAL A 301 -7.54 -6.70 -25.04
C VAL A 301 -7.94 -6.14 -23.67
N ARG A 302 -7.41 -6.75 -22.60
CA ARG A 302 -7.63 -6.41 -21.20
C ARG A 302 -6.34 -6.57 -20.40
N THR A 303 -5.77 -5.46 -19.94
CA THR A 303 -4.61 -5.45 -19.04
C THR A 303 -5.03 -5.90 -17.63
N LEU A 304 -4.29 -6.84 -17.06
CA LEU A 304 -4.56 -7.40 -15.73
C LEU A 304 -3.33 -7.38 -14.83
N PRO A 305 -3.48 -7.09 -13.52
CA PRO A 305 -2.41 -7.26 -12.55
C PRO A 305 -2.13 -8.74 -12.31
N SER A 306 -0.85 -9.13 -12.28
CA SER A 306 -0.40 -10.48 -11.90
C SER A 306 0.30 -10.53 -10.53
N THR A 307 0.90 -9.41 -10.12
CA THR A 307 1.69 -9.32 -8.88
C THR A 307 1.48 -7.97 -8.22
N ILE A 308 1.24 -7.95 -6.91
CA ILE A 308 1.35 -6.76 -6.06
C ILE A 308 2.21 -7.15 -4.84
N LYS A 309 3.42 -6.61 -4.79
CA LYS A 309 4.27 -6.59 -3.60
C LYS A 309 4.33 -5.17 -3.09
N LEU A 310 4.06 -4.97 -1.80
CA LEU A 310 4.14 -3.68 -1.15
C LEU A 310 4.76 -3.82 0.24
N THR A 311 5.61 -2.85 0.55
CA THR A 311 6.43 -2.86 1.74
C THR A 311 6.76 -1.39 2.15
N GLY A 312 5.85 -0.64 2.80
CA GLY A 312 6.06 0.73 3.35
C GLY A 312 6.22 0.83 4.88
N GLN A 313 7.37 1.28 5.44
CA GLN A 313 7.75 1.21 6.88
C GLN A 313 7.47 2.53 7.58
N LEU A 314 6.95 2.46 8.80
CA LEU A 314 6.80 3.60 9.69
C LEU A 314 7.73 3.50 10.89
N VAL A 315 8.54 4.55 11.12
CA VAL A 315 9.27 4.80 12.36
C VAL A 315 8.87 6.18 12.91
N LYS A 316 8.49 6.28 14.18
CA LYS A 316 8.20 7.55 14.89
C LYS A 316 8.87 7.56 16.26
N GLU A 317 9.31 8.73 16.75
CA GLU A 317 9.76 8.86 18.14
C GLU A 317 8.56 8.91 19.12
N LYS A 318 7.44 9.54 18.73
CA LYS A 318 6.28 9.79 19.62
C LYS A 318 4.92 9.53 18.93
N PRO A 319 4.10 8.60 19.46
CA PRO A 319 4.49 7.50 20.33
C PRO A 319 5.58 6.65 19.66
N ALA A 320 6.48 6.04 20.45
CA ALA A 320 7.59 5.28 19.90
C ALA A 320 7.08 4.08 19.08
N THR A 321 7.42 4.07 17.80
CA THR A 321 6.79 3.23 16.78
C THR A 321 7.88 2.78 15.81
N ASP A 322 8.03 1.47 15.57
CA ASP A 322 8.79 0.90 14.44
C ASP A 322 8.01 -0.34 13.95
N VAL A 323 7.08 -0.13 13.00
CA VAL A 323 5.93 -1.04 12.79
C VAL A 323 5.79 -1.50 11.36
N THR A 324 5.43 -2.79 11.16
CA THR A 324 6.14 -3.53 10.12
C THR A 324 5.45 -4.69 9.28
N ILE A 325 4.54 -4.44 8.29
CA ILE A 325 3.99 -5.32 7.17
C ILE A 325 5.03 -6.06 6.29
N SER A 326 4.55 -7.09 5.58
CA SER A 326 4.60 -7.07 4.09
C SER A 326 3.19 -7.26 3.52
N LEU A 327 2.93 -6.87 2.26
CA LEU A 327 1.86 -7.43 1.42
C LEU A 327 2.50 -8.04 0.17
N ASN A 328 2.21 -9.31 -0.11
CA ASN A 328 2.68 -10.02 -1.29
C ASN A 328 1.52 -10.85 -1.86
N ALA A 329 0.78 -10.28 -2.79
CA ALA A 329 -0.26 -10.94 -3.57
C ALA A 329 0.32 -11.37 -4.93
N VAL A 330 0.31 -12.67 -5.20
CA VAL A 330 0.78 -13.25 -6.46
C VAL A 330 -0.32 -14.11 -7.05
N ALA A 331 -0.79 -13.73 -8.23
CA ALA A 331 -1.62 -14.56 -9.08
C ALA A 331 -0.73 -15.40 -10.00
N ASN A 332 -1.13 -16.65 -10.26
CA ASN A 332 -0.39 -17.53 -11.17
C ASN A 332 -0.46 -16.99 -12.60
N GLU A 333 0.67 -16.52 -13.15
CA GLU A 333 0.74 -15.94 -14.50
C GLU A 333 0.27 -16.91 -15.60
N ALA A 334 0.47 -18.22 -15.40
CA ALA A 334 -0.02 -19.25 -16.31
C ALA A 334 -1.54 -19.45 -16.19
N ASP A 335 -2.13 -19.29 -15.00
CA ASP A 335 -3.59 -19.34 -14.86
C ASP A 335 -4.23 -18.10 -15.47
N ILE A 336 -3.67 -16.90 -15.25
CA ILE A 336 -4.12 -15.68 -15.94
C ILE A 336 -4.18 -15.94 -17.46
N LYS A 337 -3.12 -16.50 -18.03
CA LYS A 337 -3.00 -16.77 -19.48
C LYS A 337 -3.84 -17.95 -20.02
N ASN A 338 -4.29 -18.90 -19.18
CA ASN A 338 -4.97 -20.14 -19.63
C ASN A 338 -6.34 -20.43 -18.97
N VAL A 339 -6.75 -19.60 -18.02
CA VAL A 339 -8.03 -19.65 -17.31
C VAL A 339 -8.88 -18.43 -17.62
N ILE A 340 -8.29 -17.23 -17.60
CA ILE A 340 -9.05 -16.02 -17.92
C ILE A 340 -9.33 -15.98 -19.42
N ARG A 341 -10.57 -15.61 -19.76
CA ARG A 341 -11.03 -15.35 -21.11
C ARG A 341 -11.69 -13.98 -21.17
N VAL A 342 -11.59 -13.35 -22.33
CA VAL A 342 -12.44 -12.21 -22.68
C VAL A 342 -13.72 -12.75 -23.34
N THR A 343 -14.91 -12.20 -23.03
CA THR A 343 -16.18 -12.60 -23.70
C THR A 343 -16.30 -12.00 -25.10
N GLN A 344 -17.44 -12.18 -25.78
CA GLN A 344 -17.70 -11.44 -27.03
C GLN A 344 -18.01 -9.96 -26.75
N ASP A 345 -18.64 -9.68 -25.62
CA ASP A 345 -18.99 -8.35 -25.09
C ASP A 345 -17.78 -7.64 -24.44
N GLY A 346 -16.61 -8.28 -24.42
CA GLY A 346 -15.40 -7.75 -23.81
C GLY A 346 -15.35 -7.83 -22.29
N ASN A 347 -16.22 -8.61 -21.64
CA ASN A 347 -16.15 -8.89 -20.20
C ASN A 347 -14.97 -9.82 -19.88
N ILE A 348 -14.52 -9.82 -18.63
CA ILE A 348 -13.44 -10.70 -18.15
C ILE A 348 -14.06 -11.82 -17.33
N GLU A 349 -13.80 -13.07 -17.72
CA GLU A 349 -14.36 -14.25 -17.06
C GLU A 349 -13.28 -15.31 -16.82
N GLU A 350 -13.53 -16.18 -15.83
CA GLU A 350 -12.79 -17.44 -15.71
C GLU A 350 -13.51 -18.54 -16.51
N ALA A 351 -12.72 -19.34 -17.25
CA ALA A 351 -13.24 -20.49 -18.00
C ALA A 351 -13.97 -21.48 -17.07
N ALA A 352 -15.07 -22.06 -17.55
CA ALA A 352 -15.92 -22.95 -16.77
C ALA A 352 -15.13 -24.11 -16.12
N GLY A 353 -15.34 -24.31 -14.82
CA GLY A 353 -14.63 -25.33 -14.03
C GLY A 353 -13.17 -25.00 -13.67
N LYS A 354 -12.65 -23.83 -14.07
CA LYS A 354 -11.32 -23.33 -13.71
C LYS A 354 -11.42 -22.06 -12.86
N PHE A 355 -10.30 -21.70 -12.22
CA PHE A 355 -10.12 -20.46 -11.47
C PHE A 355 -8.64 -20.04 -11.50
N VAL A 356 -8.36 -18.77 -11.29
CA VAL A 356 -6.99 -18.24 -11.12
C VAL A 356 -6.54 -18.51 -9.69
N GLY A 357 -5.45 -19.27 -9.55
CA GLY A 357 -4.77 -19.44 -8.28
C GLY A 357 -4.13 -18.12 -7.82
N ILE A 358 -4.48 -17.67 -6.62
CA ILE A 358 -3.92 -16.48 -5.98
C ILE A 358 -3.46 -16.86 -4.57
N GLU A 359 -2.22 -16.51 -4.23
CA GLU A 359 -1.66 -16.57 -2.89
C GLU A 359 -1.40 -15.13 -2.40
N ILE A 360 -1.85 -14.82 -1.18
CA ILE A 360 -1.66 -13.51 -0.54
C ILE A 360 -1.00 -13.74 0.81
N VAL A 361 0.19 -13.17 1.00
CA VAL A 361 0.90 -13.15 2.29
C VAL A 361 0.89 -11.72 2.83
N MET A 362 0.38 -11.56 4.04
CA MET A 362 0.36 -10.30 4.80
C MET A 362 1.14 -10.49 6.11
N SER A 363 1.94 -9.53 6.59
CA SER A 363 2.68 -9.74 7.85
C SER A 363 3.07 -8.50 8.68
N LEU A 364 2.24 -8.09 9.65
CA LEU A 364 2.58 -7.01 10.61
C LEU A 364 3.59 -7.48 11.68
N LYS A 365 4.75 -6.84 11.78
CA LYS A 365 5.76 -7.10 12.82
C LYS A 365 6.16 -5.81 13.56
N GLY A 366 7.21 -5.85 14.37
CA GLY A 366 7.89 -4.65 14.91
C GLY A 366 7.48 -4.32 16.35
N THR A 367 7.36 -3.03 16.69
CA THR A 367 6.97 -2.58 18.03
C THR A 367 6.13 -1.30 18.04
N VAL A 368 5.12 -1.26 18.92
CA VAL A 368 4.31 -0.07 19.25
C VAL A 368 4.41 0.25 20.74
N ALA A 369 4.60 1.52 21.09
CA ALA A 369 4.45 1.99 22.47
C ALA A 369 2.98 2.26 22.83
N ARG A 370 2.37 1.34 23.57
CA ARG A 370 1.07 1.54 24.22
C ARG A 370 1.21 2.50 25.41
N LYS A 371 0.39 3.55 25.44
CA LYS A 371 0.17 4.35 26.65
C LYS A 371 -0.71 3.58 27.63
N ASN A 372 -0.26 3.40 28.86
CA ASN A 372 -1.07 2.72 29.88
C ASN A 372 -2.13 3.68 30.41
N ALA A 373 -3.42 3.37 30.26
CA ALA A 373 -4.54 4.31 30.44
C ALA A 373 -4.53 5.11 31.77
N ASN A 374 -4.05 4.49 32.86
CA ASN A 374 -3.98 5.08 34.20
C ASN A 374 -2.54 5.34 34.69
N SER A 375 -1.57 5.57 33.79
CA SER A 375 -0.16 5.78 34.15
C SER A 375 0.59 6.67 33.16
N THR A 376 1.68 7.30 33.62
CA THR A 376 2.68 7.93 32.77
C THR A 376 3.63 6.93 32.12
N SER A 377 3.58 5.65 32.51
CA SER A 377 4.35 4.58 31.87
C SER A 377 3.78 4.18 30.51
N THR A 378 4.68 3.89 29.56
CA THR A 378 4.37 3.17 28.33
C THR A 378 4.72 1.69 28.48
N SER A 379 4.00 0.83 27.78
CA SER A 379 4.37 -0.57 27.55
C SER A 379 4.66 -0.79 26.06
N THR A 380 5.62 -1.65 25.72
CA THR A 380 5.91 -1.99 24.33
C THR A 380 5.12 -3.24 23.94
N ILE A 381 4.29 -3.12 22.91
CA ILE A 381 3.65 -4.27 22.25
C ILE A 381 4.63 -4.79 21.20
N PRO A 382 5.14 -6.03 21.33
CA PRO A 382 5.86 -6.69 20.25
C PRO A 382 4.87 -7.16 19.20
N LEU A 383 5.21 -6.95 17.94
CA LEU A 383 4.40 -7.35 16.81
C LEU A 383 5.17 -8.42 16.02
N ASP A 384 4.52 -9.56 15.82
CA ASP A 384 4.96 -10.63 14.91
C ASP A 384 3.71 -11.42 14.50
N ILE A 385 3.01 -10.85 13.51
CA ILE A 385 1.82 -11.37 12.85
C ILE A 385 2.17 -11.72 11.42
N GLN A 386 1.69 -12.85 10.93
CA GLN A 386 1.72 -13.21 9.51
C GLN A 386 0.46 -14.00 9.17
N ALA A 387 -0.23 -13.65 8.10
CA ALA A 387 -1.39 -14.33 7.55
C ALA A 387 -1.14 -14.75 6.09
N ASN A 388 -1.36 -16.03 5.78
CA ASN A 388 -1.31 -16.57 4.43
C ASN A 388 -2.73 -16.97 3.99
N LEU A 389 -3.28 -16.23 3.02
CA LEU A 389 -4.55 -16.51 2.36
C LEU A 389 -4.28 -17.16 0.99
N LYS A 390 -5.11 -18.13 0.61
CA LYS A 390 -5.03 -18.79 -0.69
C LYS A 390 -6.40 -19.06 -1.27
N ARG A 391 -6.59 -18.72 -2.55
CA ARG A 391 -7.77 -19.13 -3.31
C ARG A 391 -7.61 -20.58 -3.73
N MET A 392 -8.47 -21.45 -3.23
CA MET A 392 -8.37 -22.92 -3.35
C MET A 392 -9.36 -23.50 -4.36
N SER A 393 -10.42 -22.75 -4.70
CA SER A 393 -11.25 -22.95 -5.89
C SER A 393 -11.82 -21.59 -6.32
N ARG A 394 -12.67 -21.57 -7.36
CA ARG A 394 -13.36 -20.35 -7.82
C ARG A 394 -13.97 -19.56 -6.66
N ASP A 395 -14.68 -20.28 -5.79
CA ASP A 395 -15.56 -19.70 -4.77
C ASP A 395 -15.05 -19.99 -3.33
N VAL A 396 -13.82 -20.47 -3.15
CA VAL A 396 -13.27 -20.85 -1.82
C VAL A 396 -11.94 -20.16 -1.54
N ILE A 397 -11.89 -19.41 -0.43
CA ILE A 397 -10.66 -18.82 0.12
C ILE A 397 -10.32 -19.52 1.44
N GLU A 398 -9.08 -19.98 1.55
CA GLU A 398 -8.52 -20.61 2.73
C GLU A 398 -7.53 -19.67 3.44
N LEU A 399 -7.69 -19.49 4.75
CA LEU A 399 -6.64 -18.99 5.63
C LEU A 399 -5.75 -20.18 6.00
N GLN A 400 -4.66 -20.36 5.26
CA GLN A 400 -3.75 -21.50 5.40
C GLN A 400 -3.00 -21.45 6.74
N GLY A 401 -2.75 -20.25 7.24
CA GLY A 401 -2.26 -19.99 8.59
C GLY A 401 -2.15 -18.49 8.87
N LEU A 402 -2.64 -18.08 10.02
CA LEU A 402 -2.28 -16.83 10.70
C LEU A 402 -1.53 -17.18 11.98
N ASN A 403 -0.29 -16.69 12.12
CA ASN A 403 0.41 -16.65 13.42
C ASN A 403 0.33 -15.22 13.95
N ALA A 404 0.16 -15.06 15.26
CA ALA A 404 0.31 -13.79 15.97
C ALA A 404 1.00 -14.02 17.32
N SER A 405 2.11 -13.33 17.57
CA SER A 405 2.83 -13.35 18.86
C SER A 405 2.27 -12.31 19.83
N VAL A 406 1.96 -12.73 21.07
CA VAL A 406 1.29 -11.92 22.11
C VAL A 406 1.82 -12.37 23.48
N ASP A 407 2.39 -11.46 24.28
CA ASP A 407 3.01 -11.77 25.59
C ASP A 407 3.93 -13.01 25.59
N GLY A 408 4.74 -13.16 24.53
CA GLY A 408 5.66 -14.30 24.34
C GLY A 408 4.99 -15.63 23.93
N LYS A 409 3.65 -15.68 23.87
CA LYS A 409 2.87 -16.80 23.34
C LYS A 409 2.58 -16.59 21.86
N LYS A 410 2.07 -17.63 21.18
CA LYS A 410 1.62 -17.53 19.79
C LYS A 410 0.22 -18.12 19.60
N LEU A 411 -0.68 -17.33 19.03
CA LEU A 411 -1.95 -17.79 18.49
C LEU A 411 -1.73 -18.27 17.06
N TYR A 412 -2.22 -19.46 16.72
CA TYR A 412 -2.23 -19.98 15.35
C TYR A 412 -3.66 -20.25 14.89
N VAL A 413 -4.11 -19.53 13.86
CA VAL A 413 -5.46 -19.63 13.29
C VAL A 413 -5.39 -20.19 11.88
N THR A 414 -6.23 -21.17 11.57
CA THR A 414 -6.51 -21.61 10.20
C THR A 414 -7.99 -21.47 9.91
N GLY A 415 -8.41 -21.45 8.65
CA GLY A 415 -9.83 -21.33 8.34
C GLY A 415 -10.16 -21.33 6.85
N LYS A 416 -11.44 -21.22 6.55
CA LYS A 416 -11.94 -21.03 5.18
C LYS A 416 -13.28 -20.32 5.15
N THR A 417 -13.55 -19.66 4.03
CA THR A 417 -14.85 -19.10 3.65
C THR A 417 -15.26 -19.65 2.28
N ILE A 418 -16.56 -19.60 1.98
CA ILE A 418 -17.10 -19.87 0.65
C ILE A 418 -17.88 -18.64 0.21
N LEU A 419 -17.65 -18.22 -1.03
CA LEU A 419 -18.25 -17.05 -1.64
C LEU A 419 -19.38 -17.45 -2.61
N ASP A 420 -20.13 -16.47 -3.11
CA ASP A 420 -21.06 -16.62 -4.24
C ASP A 420 -20.44 -16.07 -5.54
N THR A 421 -21.23 -16.04 -6.61
CA THR A 421 -20.84 -15.52 -7.92
C THR A 421 -20.63 -14.00 -7.96
N GLU A 422 -21.03 -13.28 -6.91
CA GLU A 422 -20.81 -11.84 -6.71
C GLU A 422 -19.67 -11.57 -5.71
N TYR A 423 -19.01 -12.63 -5.22
CA TYR A 423 -17.95 -12.64 -4.20
C TYR A 423 -18.40 -12.27 -2.77
N ASN A 424 -19.70 -12.28 -2.46
CA ASN A 424 -20.20 -12.19 -1.08
C ASN A 424 -20.07 -13.54 -0.36
N VAL A 425 -20.15 -13.59 0.98
CA VAL A 425 -20.13 -14.85 1.75
C VAL A 425 -21.43 -15.63 1.52
N SER A 426 -21.36 -16.78 0.85
CA SER A 426 -22.55 -17.48 0.32
C SER A 426 -23.27 -18.38 1.32
N CYS A 427 -22.63 -18.77 2.42
CA CYS A 427 -23.21 -19.73 3.36
C CYS A 427 -22.78 -19.55 4.82
N LYS A 428 -23.51 -20.25 5.70
CA LYS A 428 -23.19 -20.42 7.14
C LYS A 428 -22.00 -21.38 7.35
N CYS A 429 -20.90 -21.09 6.67
CA CYS A 429 -19.82 -22.01 6.37
C CYS A 429 -18.41 -21.44 6.61
N THR A 430 -18.29 -20.12 6.84
CA THR A 430 -17.05 -19.49 7.29
C THR A 430 -16.65 -20.07 8.63
N GLN A 431 -15.46 -20.68 8.68
CA GLN A 431 -14.95 -21.38 9.86
C GLN A 431 -13.52 -20.94 10.16
N LEU A 432 -13.27 -20.52 11.39
CA LEU A 432 -11.93 -20.28 11.93
C LEU A 432 -11.62 -21.29 13.03
N ASN A 433 -10.38 -21.78 13.07
CA ASN A 433 -9.88 -22.74 14.02
C ASN A 433 -8.63 -22.15 14.70
N ILE A 434 -8.84 -21.58 15.90
CA ILE A 434 -7.80 -20.93 16.70
C ILE A 434 -7.15 -22.01 17.58
N THR A 435 -5.81 -22.08 17.59
CA THR A 435 -5.04 -23.04 18.38
C THR A 435 -3.87 -22.39 19.11
N GLN A 436 -3.55 -22.92 20.30
CA GLN A 436 -2.38 -22.57 21.09
C GLN A 436 -2.06 -23.78 22.00
N ASN A 437 -0.81 -24.24 22.02
CA ASN A 437 -0.44 -25.53 22.62
C ASN A 437 -1.36 -26.67 22.09
N ASN A 438 -1.93 -27.49 22.99
CA ASN A 438 -2.94 -28.50 22.65
C ASN A 438 -4.37 -27.96 22.70
N ALA A 439 -4.57 -26.66 23.01
CA ALA A 439 -5.89 -26.04 23.07
C ALA A 439 -6.37 -25.59 21.68
N ALA A 440 -7.67 -25.75 21.44
CA ALA A 440 -8.34 -25.38 20.20
C ALA A 440 -9.76 -24.84 20.43
N VAL A 441 -10.12 -23.81 19.67
CA VAL A 441 -11.46 -23.20 19.59
C VAL A 441 -11.88 -23.13 18.14
N ASN A 442 -13.04 -23.72 17.81
CA ASN A 442 -13.63 -23.68 16.48
C ASN A 442 -14.77 -22.66 16.45
N LEU A 443 -14.58 -21.56 15.71
CA LEU A 443 -15.56 -20.50 15.50
C LEU A 443 -16.22 -20.68 14.14
N LYS A 444 -17.53 -20.43 14.08
CA LYS A 444 -18.33 -20.49 12.84
C LYS A 444 -19.18 -19.25 12.71
N PHE A 445 -19.24 -18.72 11.51
CA PHE A 445 -19.91 -17.46 11.20
C PHE A 445 -20.96 -17.67 10.10
N ASP A 446 -22.01 -16.87 10.12
CA ASP A 446 -22.96 -16.78 9.01
C ASP A 446 -22.62 -15.64 8.04
N VAL A 447 -23.50 -15.44 7.05
CA VAL A 447 -23.32 -14.48 5.95
C VAL A 447 -23.25 -13.02 6.44
N ASP A 448 -23.80 -12.73 7.62
CA ASP A 448 -23.70 -11.42 8.28
C ASP A 448 -22.40 -11.27 9.10
N ASN A 449 -21.48 -12.25 9.01
CA ASN A 449 -20.31 -12.44 9.88
C ASN A 449 -20.65 -12.60 11.38
N LYS A 450 -21.87 -13.04 11.75
CA LYS A 450 -22.28 -13.24 13.14
C LYS A 450 -21.98 -14.67 13.61
N PHE A 451 -21.66 -14.84 14.90
CA PHE A 451 -21.40 -16.16 15.48
C PHE A 451 -22.62 -17.09 15.38
N ILE A 452 -22.42 -18.31 14.88
CA ILE A 452 -23.47 -19.32 14.83
C ILE A 452 -23.68 -19.90 16.22
N ILE A 453 -24.79 -19.52 16.86
CA ILE A 453 -25.20 -20.03 18.17
C ILE A 453 -25.54 -21.53 18.06
N GLN A 454 -24.70 -22.37 18.67
CA GLN A 454 -24.86 -23.83 18.74
C GLN A 454 -25.90 -24.27 19.78
N ASN A 455 -26.17 -23.47 20.81
CA ASN A 455 -27.26 -23.71 21.76
C ASN A 455 -27.88 -22.38 22.23
N VAL A 456 -29.08 -22.10 21.70
CA VAL A 456 -29.85 -20.87 21.97
C VAL A 456 -30.19 -20.73 23.46
N LYS A 457 -30.46 -21.82 24.18
CA LYS A 457 -30.83 -21.78 25.61
C LYS A 457 -29.68 -21.32 26.52
N THR A 458 -28.43 -21.32 26.03
CA THR A 458 -27.25 -20.97 26.83
C THR A 458 -26.33 -19.96 26.14
N GLY A 459 -26.76 -19.36 25.03
CA GLY A 459 -25.92 -18.48 24.20
C GLY A 459 -24.64 -19.11 23.65
N LYS A 460 -24.49 -20.45 23.67
CA LYS A 460 -23.20 -21.10 23.37
C LYS A 460 -22.94 -21.10 21.87
N PHE A 461 -21.78 -20.58 21.44
CA PHE A 461 -21.36 -20.59 20.03
C PHE A 461 -20.08 -21.41 19.74
N ALA A 462 -19.28 -21.74 20.76
CA ALA A 462 -18.14 -22.66 20.62
C ALA A 462 -17.84 -23.45 21.91
N ASP A 463 -17.14 -24.59 21.77
CA ASP A 463 -16.42 -25.22 22.88
C ASP A 463 -14.95 -24.80 22.86
N ILE A 464 -14.34 -24.77 24.04
CA ILE A 464 -12.90 -24.66 24.23
C ILE A 464 -12.40 -26.07 24.54
N THR A 465 -11.59 -26.62 23.66
CA THR A 465 -11.10 -28.00 23.74
C THR A 465 -9.60 -28.06 24.00
N VAL A 466 -9.13 -29.12 24.66
CA VAL A 466 -7.71 -29.47 24.78
C VAL A 466 -7.58 -30.98 24.60
N ASN A 467 -6.68 -31.44 23.73
CA ASN A 467 -6.56 -32.85 23.34
C ASN A 467 -7.92 -33.46 22.90
N GLY A 468 -8.77 -32.67 22.21
CA GLY A 468 -10.12 -33.05 21.79
C GLY A 468 -11.19 -33.09 22.92
N LYS A 469 -10.80 -33.01 24.19
CA LYS A 469 -11.73 -32.96 25.34
C LYS A 469 -12.22 -31.53 25.54
N VAL A 470 -13.51 -31.32 25.82
CA VAL A 470 -14.05 -29.99 26.19
C VAL A 470 -13.59 -29.61 27.60
N PHE A 471 -13.06 -28.39 27.77
CA PHE A 471 -12.67 -27.79 29.06
C PHE A 471 -13.38 -26.47 29.39
N GLY A 472 -13.92 -25.79 28.38
CA GLY A 472 -14.75 -24.61 28.55
C GLY A 472 -15.69 -24.39 27.37
N LYS A 473 -16.44 -23.29 27.40
CA LYS A 473 -17.43 -22.89 26.38
C LYS A 473 -17.38 -21.39 26.16
N LEU A 474 -17.51 -20.95 24.91
CA LEU A 474 -17.77 -19.56 24.58
C LEU A 474 -19.28 -19.31 24.49
N LEU A 475 -19.73 -18.29 25.21
CA LEU A 475 -21.13 -17.92 25.41
C LEU A 475 -21.33 -16.45 25.02
N GLN A 476 -22.39 -16.14 24.28
CA GLN A 476 -22.83 -14.79 23.95
C GLN A 476 -24.22 -14.56 24.55
N ASN A 477 -24.36 -13.58 25.43
CA ASN A 477 -25.62 -13.22 26.09
C ASN A 477 -25.82 -11.70 26.01
N ASN A 478 -26.95 -11.25 25.46
CA ASN A 478 -27.33 -9.83 25.34
C ASN A 478 -26.23 -8.94 24.72
N GLY A 479 -25.48 -9.46 23.75
CA GLY A 479 -24.34 -8.77 23.13
C GLY A 479 -22.98 -9.21 23.69
N THR A 480 -22.85 -9.29 25.02
CA THR A 480 -21.61 -9.63 25.72
C THR A 480 -21.16 -11.08 25.50
N VAL A 481 -19.86 -11.24 25.24
CA VAL A 481 -19.15 -12.50 25.01
C VAL A 481 -18.28 -12.87 26.21
N SER A 482 -18.30 -14.16 26.58
CA SER A 482 -17.55 -14.70 27.72
C SER A 482 -17.12 -16.15 27.51
N ALA A 483 -16.06 -16.56 28.21
CA ALA A 483 -15.67 -17.96 28.35
C ALA A 483 -16.05 -18.48 29.75
N LYS A 484 -16.73 -19.63 29.82
CA LYS A 484 -16.98 -20.38 31.06
C LYS A 484 -16.21 -21.71 31.06
N PHE A 485 -15.54 -22.03 32.16
CA PHE A 485 -14.71 -23.24 32.30
C PHE A 485 -15.34 -24.31 33.22
N LYS A 486 -14.81 -25.54 33.15
CA LYS A 486 -15.25 -26.71 33.94
C LYS A 486 -15.17 -26.51 35.47
N ASP A 487 -14.25 -25.68 35.94
CA ASP A 487 -14.09 -25.31 37.37
C ASP A 487 -15.04 -24.18 37.80
N ASN A 488 -16.00 -23.79 36.95
CA ASN A 488 -16.86 -22.62 37.10
C ASN A 488 -16.14 -21.26 37.14
N SER A 489 -14.87 -21.18 36.77
CA SER A 489 -14.24 -19.89 36.48
C SER A 489 -14.76 -19.30 35.16
N PHE A 490 -14.65 -17.97 35.04
CA PHE A 490 -15.13 -17.20 33.90
C PHE A 490 -14.06 -16.19 33.44
N ILE A 491 -14.01 -15.91 32.14
CA ILE A 491 -13.25 -14.80 31.56
C ILE A 491 -14.23 -13.96 30.71
N PRO A 492 -14.51 -12.69 31.07
CA PRO A 492 -15.27 -11.78 30.22
C PRO A 492 -14.39 -11.28 29.07
N LEU A 493 -14.94 -11.23 27.86
CA LEU A 493 -14.22 -10.85 26.63
C LEU A 493 -14.66 -9.50 26.07
N GLY A 494 -15.94 -9.14 26.23
CA GLY A 494 -16.56 -7.86 25.88
C GLY A 494 -18.07 -8.03 25.81
#